data_AF-A0ABD2H4R7-F1
#
_entry.id   AF-A0ABD2H4R7-F1
#
_cell.length_a   1.000
_cell.length_b   1.000
_cell.length_c   1.000
_cell.angle_alpha   90.00
_cell.angle_beta   90.00
_cell.angle_gamma   90.00
#
_symmetry.space_group_name_H-M   'P 1'
#
loop_
_entity.id
_entity.type
_entity.pdbx_description
1 polymer ?
#
loop_
_entity_poly.entity_id
_entity_poly.type
_entity_poly.pdbx_seq_one_letter_code
_entity_poly.pdbx_strand_id
1 'polypeptide(L)'
;MRVGQACLQHLIVGYVSVDLATFLNPNTMEQKVWAIDLDLTYSDNLAMTQMLLMMTGGMLNFHTGCLEVPMPYREKGCEHQTAAKPPVVPRYAVIGSHLFHSNLSMLYHNVFLMVCKAHGIGFNMKRKQGTIFAVYDGSERCRMGMIAVSEDLQGALVTFARNLSVIHQEISPSNMQGETNFKYLIKEVEDVLQMTVQNKMRAVEDKPASPIY
;
A
#
# COMPACT_ATOMS: atom_id res chain seq x y z
N MET A 1 7.80 13.15 19.07
CA MET A 1 6.70 14.11 18.89
C MET A 1 7.14 15.56 19.17
N ARG A 2 8.19 16.08 18.51
CA ARG A 2 8.63 17.49 18.73
C ARG A 2 7.92 18.48 17.78
N VAL A 3 7.78 18.12 16.51
CA VAL A 3 7.08 18.94 15.49
C VAL A 3 5.63 19.17 15.88
N GLY A 4 4.89 18.12 16.24
CA GLY A 4 3.49 18.25 16.68
C GLY A 4 3.34 19.12 17.93
N GLN A 5 4.29 19.06 18.87
CA GLN A 5 4.27 19.92 20.06
C GLN A 5 4.54 21.39 19.71
N ALA A 6 5.45 21.66 18.77
CA ALA A 6 5.68 23.00 18.26
C ALA A 6 4.42 23.53 17.53
N CYS A 7 3.76 22.72 16.70
CA CYS A 7 2.51 23.09 16.05
C CYS A 7 1.45 23.52 17.08
N LEU A 8 1.29 22.75 18.15
CA LEU A 8 0.35 23.07 19.23
C LEU A 8 0.71 24.38 19.95
N GLN A 9 1.99 24.64 20.21
CA GLN A 9 2.45 25.90 20.82
C GLN A 9 2.14 27.12 19.93
N HIS A 10 2.09 26.92 18.61
CA HIS A 10 1.71 27.93 17.64
C HIS A 10 0.21 27.91 17.29
N LEU A 11 -0.62 27.20 18.06
CA LEU A 11 -2.07 27.08 17.86
C LEU A 11 -2.46 26.48 16.50
N ILE A 12 -1.56 25.72 15.88
CA ILE A 12 -1.84 24.97 14.66
C ILE A 12 -2.53 23.66 15.07
N VAL A 13 -3.80 23.55 14.71
CA VAL A 13 -4.65 22.39 15.02
C VAL A 13 -5.16 21.79 13.72
N GLY A 14 -4.99 20.49 13.55
CA GLY A 14 -5.41 19.78 12.35
C GLY A 14 -4.45 18.65 12.01
N TYR A 15 -4.36 18.35 10.72
CA TYR A 15 -3.50 17.31 10.19
C TYR A 15 -2.13 17.89 9.86
N VAL A 16 -1.10 17.09 10.14
CA VAL A 16 0.29 17.45 9.90
C VAL A 16 0.99 16.26 9.24
N SER A 17 1.63 16.48 8.10
CA SER A 17 2.54 15.53 7.46
C SER A 17 3.97 16.06 7.56
N VAL A 18 4.93 15.17 7.81
CA VAL A 18 6.35 15.52 7.82
C VAL A 18 7.03 14.61 6.81
N ASP A 19 7.64 15.21 5.79
CA ASP A 19 8.38 14.46 4.80
C ASP A 19 9.81 14.23 5.28
N LEU A 20 10.25 12.98 5.15
CA LEU A 20 11.55 12.53 5.62
C LEU A 20 12.35 11.95 4.46
N ALA A 21 13.61 12.36 4.35
CA ALA A 21 14.59 11.74 3.46
C ALA A 21 15.55 10.86 4.26
N THR A 22 15.74 9.62 3.83
CA THR A 22 16.71 8.70 4.42
C THR A 22 17.87 8.45 3.47
N PHE A 23 19.10 8.51 3.97
CA PHE A 23 20.30 8.25 3.17
C PHE A 23 21.41 7.65 4.03
N LEU A 24 22.37 6.97 3.38
CA LEU A 24 23.58 6.48 4.03
C LEU A 24 24.66 7.55 3.94
N ASN A 25 25.26 7.92 5.07
CA ASN A 25 26.42 8.80 5.06
C ASN A 25 27.59 8.08 4.38
N PRO A 26 28.14 8.60 3.26
CA PRO A 26 29.19 7.90 2.51
C PRO A 26 30.46 7.68 3.32
N ASN A 27 30.73 8.52 4.34
CA ASN A 27 31.94 8.42 5.15
C ASN A 27 31.78 7.51 6.38
N THR A 28 30.60 7.52 7.01
CA THR A 28 30.37 6.77 8.27
C THR A 28 29.55 5.50 8.06
N MET A 29 28.97 5.30 6.88
CA MET A 29 27.98 4.24 6.57
C MET A 29 26.75 4.24 7.49
N GLU A 30 26.56 5.29 8.29
CA GLU A 30 25.40 5.43 9.15
C GLU A 30 24.18 5.90 8.35
N GLN A 31 23.04 5.29 8.61
CA GLN A 31 21.76 5.77 8.08
C GLN A 31 21.36 7.06 8.80
N LYS A 32 21.17 8.13 8.03
CA LYS A 32 20.69 9.43 8.51
C LYS A 32 19.28 9.70 7.97
N VAL A 33 18.50 10.44 8.76
CA VAL A 33 17.13 10.83 8.41
C VAL A 33 16.99 12.33 8.59
N TRP A 34 16.58 13.03 7.55
CA TRP A 34 16.35 14.48 7.56
C TRP A 34 14.87 14.78 7.32
N ALA A 35 14.32 15.75 8.06
CA ALA A 35 13.04 16.33 7.72
C ALA A 35 13.24 17.35 6.60
N ILE A 36 12.48 17.21 5.52
CA ILE A 36 12.63 18.02 4.30
C ILE A 36 11.43 18.93 4.05
N ASP A 37 10.24 18.54 4.52
CA ASP A 37 9.01 19.33 4.34
C ASP A 37 8.02 19.11 5.49
N LEU A 38 7.07 20.04 5.61
CA LEU A 38 6.00 20.05 6.60
C LEU A 38 4.70 20.55 5.96
N ASP A 39 3.73 19.66 5.78
CA ASP A 39 2.39 20.02 5.32
C ASP A 39 1.42 20.11 6.48
N LEU A 40 0.62 21.18 6.51
CA LEU A 40 -0.43 21.42 7.52
C LEU A 40 -1.82 21.16 6.95
N THR A 41 -1.96 20.09 6.16
CA THR A 41 -3.21 19.74 5.47
C THR A 41 -3.56 18.27 5.66
N TYR A 42 -4.82 17.94 5.38
CA TYR A 42 -5.22 16.55 5.22
C TYR A 42 -4.66 16.01 3.90
N SER A 43 -3.85 14.96 3.96
CA SER A 43 -3.17 14.40 2.79
C SER A 43 -3.90 13.20 2.21
N ASP A 44 -3.75 12.99 0.91
CA ASP A 44 -4.32 11.82 0.23
C ASP A 44 -3.73 10.51 0.77
N ASN A 45 -2.46 10.53 1.20
CA ASN A 45 -1.84 9.37 1.85
C ASN A 45 -2.53 9.02 3.18
N LEU A 46 -2.93 10.03 3.96
CA LEU A 46 -3.71 9.80 5.17
C LEU A 46 -5.10 9.27 4.83
N ALA A 47 -5.79 9.83 3.84
CA ALA A 47 -7.10 9.37 3.38
C ALA A 47 -7.06 7.89 2.95
N MET A 48 -6.08 7.53 2.12
CA MET A 48 -5.87 6.15 1.65
C MET A 48 -5.51 5.20 2.80
N THR A 49 -4.72 5.67 3.77
CA THR A 49 -4.41 4.89 4.97
C THR A 49 -5.66 4.65 5.81
N GLN A 50 -6.51 5.66 6.02
CA GLN A 50 -7.78 5.49 6.72
C GLN A 50 -8.70 4.50 6.00
N MET A 51 -8.75 4.54 4.67
CA MET A 51 -9.48 3.56 3.86
C MET A 51 -8.95 2.14 4.06
N LEU A 52 -7.61 1.95 4.05
CA LEU A 52 -6.97 0.68 4.33
C LEU A 52 -7.36 0.14 5.71
N LEU A 53 -7.29 0.99 6.75
CA LEU A 53 -7.66 0.61 8.12
C LEU A 53 -9.14 0.25 8.23
N MET A 54 -10.02 1.02 7.60
CA MET A 54 -11.46 0.75 7.57
C MET A 54 -11.77 -0.60 6.89
N MET A 55 -11.20 -0.85 5.71
CA MET A 55 -11.49 -2.07 4.94
C MET A 55 -10.93 -3.33 5.60
N THR A 56 -9.75 -3.22 6.23
CA THR A 56 -9.14 -4.33 6.96
C THR A 56 -9.72 -4.51 8.35
N GLY A 57 -10.16 -3.43 9.00
CA GLY A 57 -10.45 -3.39 10.44
C GLY A 57 -9.17 -3.43 11.29
N GLY A 58 -8.01 -3.19 10.67
CA GLY A 58 -6.71 -3.27 11.31
C GLY A 58 -6.25 -1.97 11.97
N MET A 59 -5.07 -2.02 12.58
CA MET A 59 -4.36 -0.88 13.14
C MET A 59 -2.89 -0.91 12.72
N LEU A 60 -2.27 0.27 12.60
CA LEU A 60 -0.82 0.37 12.42
C LEU A 60 -0.14 0.34 13.77
N ASN A 61 0.75 -0.63 13.97
CA ASN A 61 1.64 -0.64 15.12
C ASN A 61 2.88 0.20 14.80
N PHE A 62 2.93 1.42 15.33
CA PHE A 62 4.03 2.35 15.07
C PHE A 62 5.38 1.93 15.66
N HIS A 63 5.41 0.97 16.59
CA HIS A 63 6.66 0.45 17.14
C HIS A 63 7.29 -0.58 16.20
N THR A 64 6.47 -1.40 15.55
CA THR A 64 6.93 -2.47 14.64
C THR A 64 6.85 -2.08 13.17
N GLY A 65 6.12 -1.02 12.83
CA GLY A 65 5.82 -0.62 11.45
C GLY A 65 4.86 -1.60 10.75
N CYS A 66 4.19 -2.49 11.47
CA CYS A 66 3.31 -3.51 10.89
C CYS A 66 1.83 -3.08 10.90
N LEU A 67 1.12 -3.45 9.84
CA LEU A 67 -0.34 -3.40 9.81
C LEU A 67 -0.89 -4.68 10.45
N GLU A 68 -1.51 -4.54 11.61
CA GLU A 68 -2.09 -5.62 12.39
C GLU A 68 -3.58 -5.74 12.10
N VAL A 69 -4.00 -6.87 11.52
CA VAL A 69 -5.38 -7.07 11.07
C VAL A 69 -6.06 -8.19 11.84
N PRO A 70 -7.21 -7.93 12.49
CA PRO A 70 -8.00 -8.98 13.13
C PRO A 70 -8.66 -9.85 12.06
N MET A 71 -8.48 -11.18 12.20
CA MET A 71 -9.07 -12.16 11.31
C MET A 71 -10.35 -12.73 11.94
N PRO A 72 -11.42 -12.94 11.14
CA PRO A 72 -12.58 -13.67 11.62
C PRO A 72 -12.19 -15.08 12.05
N TYR A 73 -12.83 -15.59 13.09
CA TYR A 73 -12.66 -16.98 13.50
C TYR A 73 -12.95 -17.90 12.32
N ARG A 74 -12.06 -18.87 12.07
CA ARG A 74 -12.40 -19.98 11.18
C ARG A 74 -13.57 -20.70 11.84
N GLU A 75 -14.70 -20.83 11.14
CA GLU A 75 -15.81 -21.70 11.53
C GLU A 75 -15.29 -23.13 11.66
N LYS A 76 -14.78 -23.48 12.84
CA LYS A 76 -14.65 -24.86 13.27
C LYS A 76 -15.89 -25.12 14.09
N GLY A 77 -16.78 -25.98 13.57
CA GLY A 77 -17.95 -26.43 14.28
C GLY A 77 -17.54 -27.06 15.61
N CYS A 78 -17.74 -26.31 16.70
CA CYS A 78 -17.89 -26.80 18.05
C CYS A 78 -18.47 -25.65 18.87
N GLU A 79 -19.74 -25.80 19.21
CA GLU A 79 -20.42 -25.03 20.23
C GLU A 79 -19.61 -25.12 21.54
N HIS A 80 -19.50 -24.00 22.25
CA HIS A 80 -18.73 -23.78 23.50
C HIS A 80 -17.26 -23.36 23.32
N GLN A 81 -17.03 -22.11 22.93
CA GLN A 81 -15.82 -21.40 23.36
C GLN A 81 -16.18 -19.98 23.83
N THR A 82 -15.82 -19.72 25.08
CA THR A 82 -15.74 -18.43 25.76
C THR A 82 -15.10 -17.36 24.86
N ALA A 83 -15.49 -16.09 25.07
CA ALA A 83 -15.09 -14.90 24.32
C ALA A 83 -13.57 -14.70 24.19
N ALA A 84 -12.92 -15.50 23.35
CA ALA A 84 -11.55 -15.32 22.95
C ALA A 84 -11.45 -14.05 22.08
N LYS A 85 -10.28 -13.40 22.08
CA LYS A 85 -10.00 -12.29 21.16
C LYS A 85 -9.68 -12.85 19.78
N PRO A 86 -10.20 -12.24 18.69
CA PRO A 86 -9.94 -12.71 17.33
C PRO A 86 -8.43 -12.71 17.04
N PRO A 87 -7.92 -13.70 16.29
CA PRO A 87 -6.51 -13.76 15.96
C PRO A 87 -6.11 -12.54 15.12
N VAL A 88 -5.02 -11.88 15.51
CA VAL A 88 -4.46 -10.74 14.79
C VAL A 88 -3.27 -11.22 13.97
N VAL A 89 -3.24 -10.87 12.68
CA VAL A 89 -2.17 -11.25 11.76
C VAL A 89 -1.57 -10.01 11.09
N PRO A 90 -0.27 -10.01 10.77
CA PRO A 90 0.31 -8.95 9.96
C PRO A 90 -0.23 -9.00 8.53
N ARG A 91 -0.39 -7.82 7.93
CA ARG A 91 -0.68 -7.62 6.51
C ARG A 91 0.27 -6.58 5.94
N TYR A 92 0.46 -6.64 4.63
CA TYR A 92 1.23 -5.66 3.87
C TYR A 92 0.31 -4.99 2.86
N ALA A 93 0.52 -3.70 2.65
CA ALA A 93 -0.26 -2.92 1.70
C ALA A 93 0.64 -2.08 0.80
N VAL A 94 0.28 -1.99 -0.48
CA VAL A 94 0.85 -1.04 -1.44
C VAL A 94 -0.26 -0.08 -1.83
N ILE A 95 -0.01 1.22 -1.68
CA ILE A 95 -0.97 2.29 -1.91
C ILE A 95 -0.47 3.14 -3.08
N GLY A 96 -1.31 3.36 -4.08
CA GLY A 96 -1.13 4.42 -5.07
C GLY A 96 -2.32 5.37 -5.02
N SER A 97 -2.09 6.62 -4.61
CA SER A 97 -3.14 7.65 -4.46
C SER A 97 -3.41 8.42 -5.75
N HIS A 98 -2.44 8.54 -6.66
CA HIS A 98 -2.55 9.34 -7.89
C HIS A 98 -2.27 8.51 -9.15
N LEU A 99 -2.94 7.37 -9.26
CA LEU A 99 -2.87 6.57 -10.47
C LEU A 99 -3.61 7.31 -11.59
N PHE A 100 -2.93 7.54 -12.71
CA PHE A 100 -3.44 8.32 -13.82
C PHE A 100 -3.51 7.49 -15.09
N HIS A 101 -4.66 7.57 -15.77
CA HIS A 101 -4.85 7.05 -17.10
C HIS A 101 -5.95 7.84 -17.82
N SER A 102 -5.58 8.50 -18.92
CA SER A 102 -6.49 9.36 -19.71
C SER A 102 -7.78 8.64 -20.16
N ASN A 103 -7.68 7.38 -20.59
CA ASN A 103 -8.85 6.59 -21.00
C ASN A 103 -9.87 6.27 -19.88
N LEU A 104 -9.53 6.45 -18.60
CA LEU A 104 -10.51 6.29 -17.50
C LEU A 104 -11.67 7.27 -17.63
N SER A 105 -11.43 8.45 -18.21
CA SER A 105 -12.45 9.48 -18.44
C SER A 105 -13.63 9.02 -19.32
N MET A 106 -13.39 8.00 -20.15
CA MET A 106 -14.37 7.44 -21.08
C MET A 106 -15.22 6.33 -20.45
N LEU A 107 -14.86 5.85 -19.25
CA LEU A 107 -15.51 4.73 -18.60
C LEU A 107 -16.32 5.21 -17.39
N TYR A 108 -17.60 4.82 -17.34
CA TYR A 108 -18.35 4.95 -16.11
C TYR A 108 -17.75 4.05 -15.02
N HIS A 109 -17.71 4.54 -13.78
CA HIS A 109 -17.09 3.83 -12.67
C HIS A 109 -17.68 2.44 -12.41
N ASN A 110 -18.99 2.26 -12.61
CA ASN A 110 -19.62 0.95 -12.51
C ASN A 110 -19.11 -0.04 -13.57
N VAL A 111 -18.91 0.42 -14.81
CA VAL A 111 -18.35 -0.40 -15.91
C VAL A 111 -16.91 -0.77 -15.58
N PHE A 112 -16.09 0.20 -15.14
CA PHE A 112 -14.71 -0.04 -14.70
C PHE A 112 -14.65 -1.12 -13.59
N LEU A 113 -15.48 -1.00 -12.56
CA LEU A 113 -15.53 -1.97 -11.45
C LEU A 113 -16.03 -3.35 -11.90
N MET A 114 -16.95 -3.43 -12.86
CA MET A 114 -17.38 -4.70 -13.46
C MET A 114 -16.25 -5.40 -14.20
N VAL A 115 -15.48 -4.66 -15.00
CA VAL A 115 -14.29 -5.19 -15.71
C VAL A 115 -13.25 -5.71 -14.70
N CYS A 116 -12.96 -4.94 -13.65
CA CYS A 116 -12.06 -5.36 -12.58
C CYS A 116 -12.54 -6.66 -11.91
N LYS A 117 -13.83 -6.71 -11.56
CA LYS A 117 -14.43 -7.90 -10.94
C LYS A 117 -14.36 -9.13 -11.84
N ALA A 118 -14.57 -8.98 -13.15
CA ALA A 118 -14.45 -10.08 -14.11
C ALA A 118 -13.03 -10.68 -14.16
N HIS A 119 -12.02 -9.85 -13.91
CA HIS A 119 -10.61 -10.26 -13.80
C HIS A 119 -10.21 -10.73 -12.39
N GLY A 120 -11.17 -10.87 -11.47
CA GLY A 120 -10.91 -11.24 -10.09
C GLY A 120 -10.21 -10.15 -9.27
N ILE A 121 -10.21 -8.91 -9.75
CA ILE A 121 -9.64 -7.76 -9.04
C ILE A 121 -10.69 -7.21 -8.08
N GLY A 122 -10.45 -7.39 -6.80
CA GLY A 122 -11.32 -6.90 -5.73
C GLY A 122 -10.83 -7.32 -4.35
N PHE A 123 -11.47 -6.80 -3.32
CA PHE A 123 -11.10 -7.07 -1.93
C PHE A 123 -11.97 -8.20 -1.34
N ASN A 124 -11.33 -9.19 -0.73
CA ASN A 124 -12.01 -10.27 -0.04
C ASN A 124 -12.15 -9.93 1.45
N MET A 125 -13.36 -9.59 1.89
CA MET A 125 -13.65 -9.23 3.28
C MET A 125 -13.35 -10.36 4.29
N LYS A 126 -13.47 -11.63 3.91
CA LYS A 126 -13.20 -12.77 4.81
C LYS A 126 -11.69 -12.98 4.99
N ARG A 127 -10.92 -12.85 3.92
CA ARG A 127 -9.45 -13.03 3.94
C ARG A 127 -8.69 -11.75 4.31
N LYS A 128 -9.36 -10.59 4.25
CA LYS A 128 -8.76 -9.27 4.46
C LYS A 128 -7.56 -9.02 3.55
N GLN A 129 -7.73 -9.36 2.28
CA GLN A 129 -6.70 -9.33 1.22
C GLN A 129 -7.35 -8.97 -0.12
N GLY A 130 -6.54 -8.58 -1.10
CA GLY A 130 -6.97 -8.21 -2.44
C GLY A 130 -6.91 -6.71 -2.65
N THR A 131 -7.79 -6.18 -3.49
CA THR A 131 -7.65 -4.82 -4.04
C THR A 131 -8.83 -3.93 -3.71
N ILE A 132 -8.51 -2.75 -3.19
CA ILE A 132 -9.47 -1.68 -2.87
C ILE A 132 -9.21 -0.54 -3.84
N PHE A 133 -10.27 0.06 -4.40
CA PHE A 133 -10.17 1.22 -5.27
C PHE A 133 -10.74 2.45 -4.57
N ALA A 134 -10.00 3.56 -4.60
CA ALA A 134 -10.51 4.88 -4.29
C ALA A 134 -10.85 5.57 -5.61
N VAL A 135 -12.14 5.75 -5.89
CA VAL A 135 -12.59 6.36 -7.13
C VAL A 135 -12.84 7.83 -6.87
N TYR A 136 -12.20 8.71 -7.63
CA TYR A 136 -12.35 10.16 -7.50
C TYR A 136 -13.39 10.66 -8.49
N ASP A 137 -14.42 11.34 -7.97
CA ASP A 137 -15.39 12.04 -8.80
C ASP A 137 -14.90 13.47 -9.06
N GLY A 138 -13.94 13.59 -9.97
CA GLY A 138 -13.40 14.87 -10.45
C GLY A 138 -13.77 15.10 -11.91
N SER A 139 -13.77 16.36 -12.38
CA SER A 139 -14.17 16.73 -13.74
C SER A 139 -13.45 15.95 -14.85
N GLU A 140 -12.18 15.62 -14.66
CA GLU A 140 -11.37 14.87 -15.64
C GLU A 140 -11.63 13.36 -15.61
N ARG A 141 -11.98 12.78 -14.46
CA ARG A 141 -12.16 11.31 -14.26
C ARG A 141 -10.99 10.44 -14.76
N CYS A 142 -9.79 11.00 -14.90
CA CYS A 142 -8.58 10.30 -15.36
C CYS A 142 -7.74 9.71 -14.22
N ARG A 143 -8.17 9.90 -12.97
CA ARG A 143 -7.39 9.54 -11.77
C ARG A 143 -8.16 8.58 -10.87
N MET A 144 -7.43 7.72 -10.20
CA MET A 144 -7.95 6.79 -9.20
C MET A 144 -6.87 6.48 -8.16
N GLY A 145 -7.30 5.97 -7.02
CA GLY A 145 -6.44 5.32 -6.04
C GLY A 145 -6.62 3.81 -6.07
N MET A 146 -5.56 3.07 -5.75
CA MET A 146 -5.60 1.63 -5.58
C MET A 146 -4.79 1.22 -4.36
N ILE A 147 -5.31 0.25 -3.61
CA ILE A 147 -4.63 -0.37 -2.47
C ILE A 147 -4.61 -1.87 -2.70
N ALA A 148 -3.44 -2.47 -2.74
CA ALA A 148 -3.27 -3.92 -2.80
C ALA A 148 -2.82 -4.44 -1.43
N VAL A 149 -3.59 -5.36 -0.83
CA VAL A 149 -3.33 -5.92 0.50
C VAL A 149 -3.03 -7.41 0.39
N SER A 150 -1.93 -7.87 1.00
CA SER A 150 -1.49 -9.26 0.98
C SER A 150 -0.90 -9.72 2.33
N GLU A 151 -0.59 -11.01 2.42
CA GLU A 151 0.12 -11.66 3.53
C GLU A 151 1.56 -11.22 3.68
N ASP A 152 2.20 -10.86 2.57
CA ASP A 152 3.60 -10.45 2.50
C ASP A 152 3.79 -9.29 1.50
N LEU A 153 4.92 -8.58 1.63
CA LEU A 153 5.24 -7.41 0.81
C LEU A 153 5.32 -7.76 -0.69
N GLN A 154 5.90 -8.91 -1.03
CA GLN A 154 6.05 -9.33 -2.42
C GLN A 154 4.68 -9.60 -3.05
N GLY A 155 3.79 -10.30 -2.34
CA GLY A 155 2.42 -10.52 -2.80
C GLY A 155 1.64 -9.22 -2.99
N ALA A 156 1.83 -8.22 -2.13
CA ALA A 156 1.17 -6.91 -2.28
C ALA A 156 1.69 -6.15 -3.52
N LEU A 157 3.01 -6.10 -3.70
CA LEU A 157 3.66 -5.48 -4.87
C LEU A 157 3.26 -6.16 -6.18
N VAL A 158 3.35 -7.49 -6.26
CA VAL A 158 2.97 -8.26 -7.45
C VAL A 158 1.49 -8.08 -7.78
N THR A 159 0.60 -8.10 -6.77
CA THR A 159 -0.83 -7.86 -6.96
C THR A 159 -1.07 -6.45 -7.50
N PHE A 160 -0.40 -5.44 -6.95
CA PHE A 160 -0.50 -4.06 -7.39
C PHE A 160 -0.09 -3.90 -8.87
N ALA A 161 1.10 -4.36 -9.25
CA ALA A 161 1.61 -4.27 -10.61
C ALA A 161 0.76 -5.06 -11.61
N ARG A 162 0.36 -6.30 -11.26
CA ARG A 162 -0.53 -7.12 -12.09
C ARG A 162 -1.84 -6.39 -12.38
N ASN A 163 -2.46 -5.81 -11.36
CA ASN A 163 -3.75 -5.13 -11.54
C ASN A 163 -3.62 -3.88 -12.41
N LEU A 164 -2.56 -3.08 -12.24
CA LEU A 164 -2.28 -1.96 -13.15
C LEU A 164 -2.14 -2.42 -14.60
N SER A 165 -1.43 -3.54 -14.82
CA SER A 165 -1.22 -4.10 -16.16
C SER A 165 -2.53 -4.56 -16.79
N VAL A 166 -3.36 -5.32 -16.05
CA VAL A 166 -4.68 -5.78 -16.52
C VAL A 166 -5.59 -4.58 -16.82
N ILE A 167 -5.68 -3.62 -15.90
CA ILE A 167 -6.52 -2.43 -16.11
C ILE A 167 -6.06 -1.67 -17.36
N HIS A 168 -4.76 -1.45 -17.52
CA HIS A 168 -4.22 -0.79 -18.70
C HIS A 168 -4.62 -1.52 -19.98
N GLN A 169 -4.44 -2.84 -20.06
CA GLN A 169 -4.79 -3.63 -21.24
C GLN A 169 -6.28 -3.53 -21.59
N GLU A 170 -7.16 -3.54 -20.58
CA GLU A 170 -8.61 -3.46 -20.77
C GLU A 170 -9.08 -2.09 -21.25
N ILE A 171 -8.42 -1.02 -20.82
CA ILE A 171 -8.85 0.35 -21.13
C ILE A 171 -8.03 1.00 -22.26
N SER A 172 -7.02 0.31 -22.79
CA SER A 172 -6.11 0.80 -23.84
C SER A 172 -6.12 -0.09 -25.08
N PRO A 173 -7.16 -0.01 -25.93
CA PRO A 173 -7.19 -0.75 -27.20
C PRO A 173 -6.02 -0.33 -28.11
N SER A 174 -5.73 -1.14 -29.13
CA SER A 174 -4.55 -1.00 -30.01
C SER A 174 -4.45 0.35 -30.72
N ASN A 175 -5.58 1.01 -30.97
CA ASN A 175 -5.67 2.33 -31.60
C ASN A 175 -5.72 3.50 -30.61
N MET A 176 -5.79 3.26 -29.30
CA MET A 176 -5.90 4.30 -28.27
C MET A 176 -5.23 3.88 -26.96
N GLN A 177 -3.90 4.01 -26.92
CA GLN A 177 -3.11 3.62 -25.74
C GLN A 177 -3.36 4.50 -24.52
N GLY A 178 -3.68 5.78 -24.73
CA GLY A 178 -3.85 6.76 -23.66
C GLY A 178 -2.54 7.11 -22.93
N GLU A 179 -2.47 8.34 -22.42
CA GLU A 179 -1.43 8.73 -21.45
C GLU A 179 -1.68 8.07 -20.10
N THR A 180 -0.63 7.56 -19.46
CA THR A 180 -0.71 6.88 -18.17
C THR A 180 0.63 6.84 -17.43
N ASN A 181 0.58 6.84 -16.09
CA ASN A 181 1.75 6.53 -15.26
C ASN A 181 1.86 5.04 -14.87
N PHE A 182 0.93 4.19 -15.30
CA PHE A 182 0.86 2.78 -14.87
C PHE A 182 2.11 2.01 -15.30
N LYS A 183 2.56 2.19 -16.55
CA LYS A 183 3.74 1.50 -17.10
C LYS A 183 5.00 1.81 -16.30
N TYR A 184 5.18 3.08 -15.92
CA TYR A 184 6.31 3.50 -15.10
C TYR A 184 6.25 2.88 -13.70
N LEU A 185 5.09 2.94 -13.05
CA LEU A 185 4.90 2.37 -11.71
C LEU A 185 5.08 0.84 -11.69
N ILE A 186 4.63 0.13 -12.72
CA ILE A 186 4.86 -1.32 -12.85
C ILE A 186 6.36 -1.61 -12.86
N LYS A 187 7.14 -0.86 -13.65
CA LYS A 187 8.59 -1.01 -13.72
C LYS A 187 9.26 -0.72 -12.38
N GLU A 188 8.90 0.37 -11.70
CA GLU A 188 9.46 0.69 -10.37
C GLU A 188 9.16 -0.41 -9.35
N VAL A 189 7.96 -1.00 -9.39
CA VAL A 189 7.60 -2.14 -8.54
C VAL A 189 8.48 -3.37 -8.87
N GLU A 190 8.71 -3.66 -10.14
CA GLU A 190 9.61 -4.74 -10.58
C GLU A 190 11.05 -4.53 -10.09
N ASP A 191 11.56 -3.30 -10.19
CA ASP A 191 12.90 -2.93 -9.72
C ASP A 191 13.03 -3.13 -8.19
N VAL A 192 12.02 -2.69 -7.41
CA VAL A 192 11.97 -2.93 -5.94
C VAL A 192 11.93 -4.42 -5.61
N LEU A 193 11.17 -5.22 -6.37
CA LEU A 193 11.12 -6.67 -6.18
C LEU A 193 12.49 -7.32 -6.45
N GLN A 194 13.17 -6.93 -7.53
CA GLN A 194 14.52 -7.42 -7.84
C GLN A 194 15.53 -7.04 -6.74
N MET A 195 15.51 -5.78 -6.28
CA MET A 195 16.35 -5.33 -5.17
C MET A 195 16.08 -6.14 -3.88
N THR A 196 14.83 -6.45 -3.59
CA THR A 196 14.45 -7.24 -2.41
C THR A 196 15.02 -8.67 -2.48
N VAL A 197 15.00 -9.29 -3.66
CA VAL A 197 15.62 -10.60 -3.89
C VAL A 197 17.14 -10.52 -3.66
N GLN A 198 17.80 -9.52 -4.25
CA GLN A 198 19.24 -9.34 -4.11
C GLN A 198 19.67 -9.13 -2.64
N ASN A 199 18.91 -8.32 -1.89
CA ASN A 199 19.17 -8.07 -0.47
C ASN A 199 19.01 -9.34 0.37
N LYS A 200 18.01 -10.17 0.09
CA LYS A 200 17.85 -11.47 0.76
C LYS A 200 19.02 -12.41 0.46
N MET A 201 19.53 -12.43 -0.78
CA MET A 201 20.69 -13.27 -1.14
C MET A 201 21.95 -12.84 -0.39
N ARG A 202 22.25 -11.53 -0.36
CA ARG A 202 23.40 -10.98 0.38
C ARG A 202 23.33 -11.26 1.89
N ALA A 203 22.14 -11.14 2.49
CA ALA A 203 21.94 -11.44 3.90
C ALA A 203 22.15 -12.92 4.27
N VAL A 204 22.09 -13.83 3.29
CA VAL A 204 22.41 -15.26 3.48
C VAL A 204 23.92 -15.49 3.38
N GLU A 205 24.62 -14.77 2.51
CA GLU A 205 26.07 -14.83 2.35
C GLU A 205 26.82 -14.24 3.56
N ASP A 206 26.26 -13.22 4.22
CA ASP A 206 26.84 -12.56 5.40
C ASP A 206 26.60 -13.31 6.74
N LYS A 207 25.93 -14.48 6.74
CA LYS A 207 25.81 -15.28 7.97
C LYS A 207 27.14 -15.98 8.26
N PRO A 208 27.81 -15.70 9.42
CA PRO A 208 29.02 -16.42 9.78
C PRO A 208 28.70 -17.91 9.94
N ALA A 209 29.58 -18.77 9.41
CA ALA A 209 29.50 -20.20 9.64
C ALA A 209 29.44 -20.47 11.14
N SER A 210 28.39 -21.16 11.60
CA SER A 210 28.26 -21.58 12.99
C SER A 210 29.52 -22.33 13.41
N PRO A 211 30.16 -21.98 14.55
CA PRO A 211 31.30 -22.74 15.03
C PRO A 211 30.83 -24.17 15.32
N ILE A 212 31.48 -25.12 14.64
CA ILE A 212 31.36 -26.56 14.92
C ILE A 212 32.01 -26.76 16.29
N TYR A 213 31.22 -27.06 17.31
CA TYR A 213 31.68 -27.67 18.56
C TYR A 213 31.14 -29.10 18.64
#